data_AF-A0A7K4A4W4-F1
#
_entry.id   AF-A0A7K4A4W4-F1
#
_cell.length_a   1.000
_cell.length_b   1.000
_cell.length_c   1.000
_cell.angle_alpha   90.00
_cell.angle_beta   90.00
_cell.angle_gamma   90.00
#
_symmetry.space_group_name_H-M   'P 1'
#
loop_
_entity.id
_entity.type
_entity.pdbx_description
1 polymer ?
#
loop_
_entity_poly.entity_id
_entity_poly.type
_entity_poly.pdbx_seq_one_letter_code
_entity_poly.pdbx_strand_id
1 'polypeptide(L)' 'MKNTDHIPDMIDRVKVPRKVYQELMMINREIHYPDDYPLAVKKADNNGFIHAAEWLKKNEELYKRGFVRGFEPAD' A
#
# COMPACT_ATOMS: atom_id res chain seq x y z
N MET A 1 40.59 0.81 2.73
CA MET A 1 39.57 1.85 2.94
C MET A 1 38.84 2.14 1.63
N LYS A 2 37.60 1.68 1.51
CA LYS A 2 36.56 2.32 0.69
C LYS A 2 35.27 2.19 1.50
N ASN A 3 34.95 3.25 2.22
CA ASN A 3 33.64 3.47 2.83
C ASN A 3 32.73 4.08 1.77
N THR A 4 31.43 3.92 2.03
CA THR A 4 30.23 4.51 1.38
C THR A 4 29.85 3.83 0.04
N ASP A 5 28.65 3.29 -0.14
CA ASP A 5 27.36 3.74 0.38
C ASP A 5 26.51 2.60 0.96
N HIS A 6 26.22 2.71 2.26
CA HIS A 6 25.07 2.08 2.88
C HIS A 6 23.85 2.70 2.20
N ILE A 7 23.25 2.02 1.21
CA ILE A 7 21.90 2.37 0.76
C ILE A 7 21.03 2.24 2.01
N PRO A 8 20.38 3.30 2.51
CA PRO A 8 19.51 3.15 3.65
C PRO A 8 18.30 2.34 3.18
N ASP A 9 18.36 1.03 3.40
CA ASP A 9 17.28 0.07 3.16
C ASP A 9 16.14 0.25 4.19
N MET A 10 15.94 1.49 4.68
CA MET A 10 15.04 1.85 5.78
C MET A 10 13.91 2.75 5.31
N ILE A 11 13.34 2.48 4.13
CA ILE A 11 11.99 2.94 3.89
C ILE A 11 11.08 1.97 4.66
N ASP A 12 10.66 2.36 5.87
CA ASP A 12 9.70 1.60 6.68
C ASP A 12 8.42 1.38 5.86
N ARG A 13 8.28 0.16 5.33
CA ARG A 13 7.11 -0.27 4.57
C ARG A 13 5.92 -0.38 5.50
N VAL A 14 4.74 -0.14 4.94
CA VAL A 14 3.50 -0.30 5.69
C VAL A 14 3.11 -1.77 5.72
N LYS A 15 3.17 -2.37 6.91
CA LYS A 15 2.69 -3.73 7.17
C LYS A 15 1.17 -3.78 7.08
N VAL A 16 0.64 -4.68 6.26
CA VAL A 16 -0.79 -4.93 6.11
C VAL A 16 -1.08 -6.43 6.15
N PRO A 17 -2.29 -6.87 6.53
CA PRO A 17 -2.65 -8.28 6.46
C PRO A 17 -2.40 -8.86 5.06
N ARG A 18 -1.92 -10.10 4.95
CA ARG A 18 -1.56 -10.71 3.65
C ARG A 18 -2.65 -10.63 2.59
N LYS A 19 -3.93 -10.79 2.96
CA LYS A 19 -5.07 -10.65 2.02
C LYS A 19 -5.23 -9.22 1.51
N VAL A 20 -5.08 -8.24 2.39
CA VAL A 20 -5.06 -6.81 2.03
C VAL A 20 -3.91 -6.52 1.08
N TYR A 21 -2.70 -7.03 1.37
CA TYR A 21 -1.53 -6.85 0.49
C TYR A 21 -1.79 -7.36 -0.93
N GLN A 22 -2.29 -8.59 -1.06
CA GLN A 22 -2.58 -9.20 -2.36
C GLN A 22 -3.56 -8.37 -3.19
N GLU A 23 -4.63 -7.89 -2.55
CA GLU A 23 -5.67 -7.08 -3.19
C GLU A 23 -5.15 -5.67 -3.54
N LEU A 24 -4.40 -5.03 -2.63
CA LEU A 24 -3.77 -3.72 -2.88
C LEU A 24 -2.78 -3.77 -4.04
N MET A 25 -2.03 -4.86 -4.22
CA MET A 25 -1.12 -5.02 -5.37
C MET A 25 -1.86 -5.08 -6.71
N MET A 26 -3.13 -5.48 -6.71
CA MET A 26 -3.96 -5.43 -7.92
C MET A 26 -4.50 -4.00 -8.15
N ILE A 27 -5.00 -3.35 -7.09
CA ILE A 27 -5.56 -1.99 -7.16
C ILE A 27 -4.49 -0.96 -7.56
N ASN A 28 -3.31 -1.01 -6.95
CA ASN A 28 -2.27 0.01 -7.10
C ASN A 28 -1.66 0.05 -8.52
N ARG A 29 -1.86 -0.98 -9.35
CA ARG A 29 -1.47 -0.94 -10.77
C ARG A 29 -2.24 0.11 -11.57
N GLU A 30 -3.40 0.51 -11.06
CA GLU A 30 -4.33 1.43 -11.72
C GLU A 30 -4.46 2.76 -10.98
N ILE A 31 -3.59 3.03 -10.01
CA ILE A 31 -3.56 4.26 -9.21
C ILE A 31 -2.22 4.94 -9.42
N HIS A 32 -2.21 6.27 -9.62
CA HIS A 32 -1.01 7.01 -9.97
C HIS A 32 -0.53 7.94 -8.85
N TYR A 33 -1.43 8.41 -7.98
CA TYR A 33 -1.08 9.32 -6.89
C TYR A 33 -1.60 8.83 -5.53
N PRO A 34 -0.92 9.17 -4.41
CA PRO A 34 -1.44 8.86 -3.07
C PRO A 34 -2.81 9.48 -2.79
N ASP A 35 -3.07 10.67 -3.34
CA ASP A 35 -4.32 11.41 -3.17
C ASP A 35 -5.48 10.83 -3.98
N ASP A 36 -5.22 9.88 -4.89
CA ASP A 36 -6.24 9.06 -5.55
C ASP A 36 -6.84 7.99 -4.61
N TYR A 37 -6.64 8.12 -3.29
CA TYR A 37 -7.23 7.22 -2.29
C TYR A 37 -8.74 6.97 -2.48
N PRO A 38 -9.59 7.97 -2.79
CA PRO A 38 -11.01 7.71 -3.08
C PRO A 38 -11.22 6.78 -4.27
N LEU A 39 -10.33 6.84 -5.28
CA LEU A 39 -10.36 5.94 -6.43
C LEU A 39 -9.90 4.53 -6.03
N ALA A 40 -8.91 4.40 -5.16
CA ALA A 40 -8.47 3.11 -4.63
C ALA A 40 -9.59 2.40 -3.86
N VAL A 41 -10.34 3.12 -3.01
CA VAL A 41 -11.53 2.59 -2.31
C VAL A 41 -12.57 2.13 -3.31
N LYS A 42 -12.92 2.97 -4.29
CA LYS A 42 -13.91 2.64 -5.33
C LYS A 42 -13.50 1.41 -6.15
N LYS A 43 -12.22 1.28 -6.52
CA LYS A 43 -11.72 0.12 -7.25
C LYS A 43 -11.74 -1.14 -6.39
N ALA A 44 -11.44 -1.04 -5.10
CA ALA A 44 -11.54 -2.18 -4.20
C ALA A 44 -12.98 -2.71 -4.12
N ASP A 45 -13.95 -1.82 -3.91
CA ASP A 45 -15.37 -2.19 -3.89
C ASP A 45 -15.84 -2.77 -5.24
N ASN A 46 -15.48 -2.14 -6.37
CA ASN A 46 -15.91 -2.58 -7.71
C ASN A 46 -15.35 -3.95 -8.12
N ASN A 47 -14.14 -4.30 -7.69
CA ASN A 47 -13.49 -5.58 -8.02
C ASN A 47 -13.82 -6.69 -7.01
N GLY A 48 -14.63 -6.42 -5.99
CA GLY A 48 -14.92 -7.40 -4.93
C GLY A 48 -13.72 -7.68 -4.02
N PHE A 49 -12.76 -6.75 -3.92
CA PHE A 49 -11.61 -6.83 -3.02
C PHE A 49 -12.02 -6.39 -1.61
N ILE A 50 -12.81 -7.25 -0.95
CA ILE A 50 -13.48 -6.93 0.32
C ILE A 50 -12.48 -6.57 1.41
N HIS A 51 -11.34 -7.26 1.50
CA HIS A 51 -10.34 -7.01 2.55
C HIS A 51 -9.66 -5.65 2.35
N ALA A 52 -9.24 -5.33 1.14
CA ALA A 52 -8.69 -4.03 0.81
C ALA A 52 -9.72 -2.92 0.97
N ALA A 53 -10.98 -3.14 0.56
CA ALA A 53 -12.03 -2.13 0.71
C ALA A 53 -12.29 -1.77 2.17
N GLU A 54 -12.46 -2.77 3.05
CA GLU A 54 -12.65 -2.57 4.48
C GLU A 54 -11.43 -1.93 5.15
N TRP A 55 -10.22 -2.36 4.75
CA TRP A 55 -8.98 -1.82 5.29
C TRP A 55 -8.80 -0.36 4.86
N LEU A 56 -8.95 -0.05 3.56
CA LEU A 56 -8.81 1.29 3.02
C LEU A 56 -9.74 2.27 3.73
N LYS A 57 -11.03 1.93 3.90
CA LYS A 57 -12.03 2.78 4.59
C LYS A 57 -11.63 3.22 6.01
N LYS A 58 -10.73 2.47 6.67
CA LYS A 58 -10.28 2.74 8.05
C LYS A 58 -8.86 3.30 8.12
N ASN A 59 -8.10 3.26 7.03
CA ASN A 59 -6.63 3.41 7.07
C ASN A 59 -6.09 4.33 5.96
N GLU A 60 -6.77 5.44 5.64
CA GLU A 60 -6.35 6.40 4.60
C GLU A 60 -4.89 6.86 4.74
N GLU A 61 -4.50 7.32 5.93
CA GLU A 61 -3.13 7.81 6.18
C GLU A 61 -2.06 6.72 6.11
N LEU A 62 -2.42 5.47 6.42
CA LEU A 62 -1.53 4.33 6.22
C LEU A 62 -1.41 3.95 4.75
N TYR A 63 -2.52 4.03 4.00
CA TYR A 63 -2.50 3.82 2.55
C TYR A 63 -1.62 4.85 1.85
N LYS A 64 -1.80 6.15 2.14
CA LYS A 64 -0.98 7.22 1.52
C LYS A 64 0.51 7.02 1.81
N ARG A 65 0.86 6.68 3.06
CA ARG A 65 2.24 6.34 3.42
C ARG A 65 2.75 5.12 2.66
N GLY A 66 1.98 4.04 2.62
CA GLY A 66 2.36 2.81 1.93
C GLY A 66 2.40 2.94 0.40
N PHE A 67 1.65 3.87 -0.18
CA PHE A 67 1.73 4.19 -1.60
C PHE A 67 3.10 4.78 -1.96
N VAL A 68 3.63 5.67 -1.11
CA VAL A 68 4.96 6.27 -1.31
C VAL A 68 6.09 5.31 -0.91
N ARG A 69 5.89 4.56 0.18
CA ARG A 69 6.94 3.78 0.85
C ARG A 69 6.96 2.30 0.48
N GLY A 70 5.89 1.82 -0.13
CA GLY A 70 5.63 0.40 -0.35
C GLY A 70 4.83 -0.24 0.80
N PHE A 71 4.18 -1.35 0.46
CA PHE A 71 3.47 -2.22 1.39
C PHE A 71 4.20 -3.54 1.54
N GLU A 72 4.03 -4.20 2.67
CA GLU A 72 4.48 -5.57 2.88
C GLU A 72 3.45 -6.37 3.71
N PRO A 73 3.38 -7.70 3.54
CA PRO A 73 2.53 -8.53 4.40
C PRO A 73 3.06 -8.52 5.85
N ALA A 74 2.15 -8.43 6.81
CA ALA A 74 2.46 -8.43 8.25
C ALA A 74 2.81 -9.84 8.79
N ASP A 75 2.55 -10.87 8.00
CA ASP A 75 2.56 -12.30 8.35
C ASP A 75 3.44 -13.10 7.39
#